data_AF-A0A7C2NNI7-F1
#
_entry.id   AF-A0A7C2NNI7-F1
#
_cell.length_a   1.000
_cell.length_b   1.000
_cell.length_c   1.000
_cell.angle_alpha   90.00
_cell.angle_beta   90.00
_cell.angle_gamma   90.00
#
_symmetry.space_group_name_H-M   'P 1'
#
loop_
_entity.id
_entity.type
_entity.pdbx_description
1 polymer ?
#
loop_
_entity_poly.entity_id
_entity_poly.type
_entity_poly.pdbx_seq_one_letter_code
_entity_poly.pdbx_strand_id
1 'polypeptide(L)'
;MARAAVHRDAPARARWEPPKQEVYAMLVVSRRADEAIQIKLADGVDGNLTLNDLFAKGPIEITLLGGNGRRVKMGIEAPPELCILRVDKDASAA
;
A
#
# COMPACT_ATOMS: atom_id res chain seq x y z
N MET A 1 -30.23 36.25 -37.64
CA MET A 1 -29.11 35.29 -37.59
C MET A 1 -28.15 35.73 -36.48
N ALA A 2 -28.30 35.20 -35.28
CA ALA A 2 -27.28 35.25 -34.22
C ALA A 2 -27.50 34.02 -33.31
N ARG A 3 -26.49 33.15 -33.24
CA ARG A 3 -26.52 31.90 -32.47
C ARG A 3 -26.45 32.21 -30.98
N ALA A 4 -27.40 31.70 -30.21
CA ALA A 4 -27.33 31.68 -28.74
C ALA A 4 -26.23 30.70 -28.32
N ALA A 5 -25.17 31.21 -27.69
CA ALA A 5 -24.17 30.39 -27.02
C ALA A 5 -24.78 29.88 -25.71
N VAL A 6 -25.18 28.61 -25.69
CA VAL A 6 -25.56 27.92 -24.45
C VAL A 6 -24.28 27.57 -23.70
N HIS A 7 -23.87 28.45 -22.79
CA HIS A 7 -22.99 28.07 -21.69
C HIS A 7 -23.77 27.06 -20.84
N ARG A 8 -23.45 25.77 -20.97
CA ARG A 8 -23.87 24.79 -19.98
C ARG A 8 -23.04 25.04 -18.73
N ASP A 9 -23.74 25.30 -17.62
CA ASP A 9 -23.18 25.31 -16.28
C ASP A 9 -22.42 24.01 -16.02
N ALA A 10 -21.12 24.14 -15.76
CA ALA A 10 -20.32 23.09 -15.16
C ALA A 10 -20.61 23.09 -13.65
N PRO A 11 -21.02 21.97 -13.03
CA PRO A 11 -21.25 21.97 -11.60
C PRO A 11 -19.94 22.27 -10.86
N ALA A 12 -20.07 23.20 -9.92
CA ALA A 12 -19.01 23.75 -9.11
C ALA A 12 -18.15 22.67 -8.48
N ARG A 13 -16.83 22.76 -8.74
CA ARG A 13 -15.72 22.54 -7.81
C ARG A 13 -16.09 21.71 -6.56
N ALA A 14 -16.46 20.44 -6.74
CA ALA A 14 -16.44 19.51 -5.63
C ALA A 14 -14.99 19.52 -5.16
N ARG A 15 -14.77 20.08 -3.97
CA ARG A 15 -13.48 20.07 -3.30
C ARG A 15 -13.03 18.62 -3.30
N TRP A 16 -12.04 18.29 -4.11
CA TRP A 16 -11.40 16.99 -4.08
C TRP A 16 -10.83 16.85 -2.67
N GLU A 17 -11.55 16.14 -1.82
CA GLU A 17 -10.99 15.63 -0.59
C GLU A 17 -10.25 14.37 -1.02
N PRO A 18 -8.90 14.34 -0.91
CA PRO A 18 -8.17 13.12 -1.20
C PRO A 18 -8.83 12.01 -0.38
N PRO A 19 -9.04 10.81 -0.97
CA PRO A 19 -9.59 9.69 -0.23
C PRO A 19 -8.82 9.61 1.09
N LYS A 20 -9.53 9.63 2.22
CA LYS A 20 -8.93 9.50 3.54
C LYS A 20 -7.99 8.32 3.45
N GLN A 21 -6.67 8.57 3.45
CA GLN A 21 -5.72 7.51 3.69
C GLN A 21 -6.10 7.01 5.08
N GLU A 22 -6.83 5.89 5.14
CA GLU A 22 -6.89 5.12 6.36
C GLU A 22 -5.44 4.91 6.73
N VAL A 23 -5.02 5.53 7.84
CA VAL A 23 -3.64 5.48 8.29
C VAL A 23 -3.42 4.05 8.76
N TYR A 24 -3.04 3.18 7.83
CA TYR A 24 -2.61 1.84 8.15
C TYR A 24 -1.33 1.99 8.97
N ALA A 25 -1.28 1.34 10.13
CA ALA A 25 -0.13 1.44 11.01
C ALA A 25 1.12 0.94 10.26
N MET A 26 2.11 1.82 10.08
CA MET A 26 3.37 1.47 9.41
C MET A 26 4.14 0.43 10.21
N LEU A 27 4.42 -0.72 9.59
CA LEU A 27 5.31 -1.72 10.18
C LEU A 27 6.76 -1.34 9.91
N VAL A 28 7.52 -1.03 10.96
CA VAL A 28 8.95 -0.71 10.85
C VAL A 28 9.80 -1.90 11.27
N VAL A 29 10.68 -2.36 10.38
CA VAL A 29 11.59 -3.49 10.60
C VAL A 29 13.02 -3.15 10.19
N SER A 30 14.00 -3.80 10.82
CA SER A 30 15.41 -3.70 10.42
C SER A 30 15.84 -5.00 9.75
N ARG A 31 16.42 -4.94 8.55
CA ARG A 31 16.88 -6.12 7.80
C ARG A 31 18.32 -6.04 7.33
N ARG A 32 18.97 -7.20 7.19
CA ARG A 32 20.26 -7.39 6.50
C ARG A 32 20.05 -7.80 5.04
N ALA A 33 21.12 -7.88 4.26
CA ALA A 33 21.05 -8.21 2.83
C ALA A 33 20.58 -9.65 2.54
N ASP A 34 20.79 -10.59 3.47
CA ASP A 34 20.41 -12.00 3.36
C ASP A 34 19.12 -12.33 4.12
N GLU A 35 18.37 -11.31 4.48
CA GLU A 35 17.21 -11.36 5.36
C GLU A 35 15.97 -10.92 4.57
N ALA A 36 14.95 -11.77 4.46
CA ALA A 36 13.80 -11.53 3.59
C ALA A 36 12.54 -11.09 4.35
N ILE A 37 11.59 -10.51 3.60
CA ILE A 37 10.22 -10.25 4.04
C ILE A 37 9.30 -10.99 3.09
N GLN A 38 8.32 -11.70 3.64
CA GLN A 38 7.30 -12.38 2.88
C GLN A 38 5.99 -11.60 3.00
N ILE A 39 5.34 -11.41 1.86
CA ILE A 39 4.03 -10.78 1.75
C ILE A 39 3.09 -11.85 1.22
N LYS A 40 1.99 -12.10 1.93
CA LYS A 40 0.94 -13.04 1.52
C LYS A 40 -0.43 -12.44 1.80
N LEU A 41 -1.49 -13.02 1.26
CA LEU A 41 -2.85 -12.73 1.72
C LEU A 41 -2.97 -13.10 3.20
N ALA A 42 -3.65 -12.26 3.96
CA ALA A 42 -4.01 -12.55 5.34
C ALA A 42 -4.95 -13.76 5.40
N ASP A 43 -4.87 -14.50 6.50
CA ASP A 43 -5.69 -15.69 6.66
C ASP A 43 -7.17 -15.28 6.80
N GLY A 44 -8.07 -15.97 6.08
CA GLY A 44 -9.50 -15.65 6.08
C GLY A 44 -9.93 -14.53 5.12
N VAL A 45 -9.03 -14.04 4.25
CA VAL A 45 -9.40 -13.16 3.13
C VAL A 45 -10.25 -13.94 2.12
N ASP A 46 -11.27 -13.26 1.56
CA ASP A 46 -12.12 -13.82 0.50
C ASP A 46 -11.28 -14.26 -0.71
N GLY A 47 -11.45 -15.52 -1.14
CA GLY A 47 -10.76 -16.09 -2.29
C GLY A 47 -11.15 -15.45 -3.63
N ASN A 48 -12.26 -14.71 -3.69
CA ASN A 48 -12.68 -13.94 -4.85
C ASN A 48 -12.18 -12.48 -4.84
N LEU A 49 -11.42 -12.07 -3.82
CA LEU A 49 -10.83 -10.73 -3.78
C LEU A 49 -9.97 -10.50 -5.02
N THR A 50 -10.33 -9.49 -5.82
CA THR A 50 -9.54 -9.15 -7.00
C THR A 50 -8.35 -8.28 -6.62
N LEU A 51 -7.32 -8.25 -7.47
CA LEU A 51 -6.19 -7.33 -7.30
C LEU A 51 -6.64 -5.86 -7.32
N ASN A 52 -7.70 -5.54 -8.06
CA ASN A 52 -8.24 -4.18 -8.10
C ASN A 52 -8.84 -3.80 -6.74
N ASP A 53 -9.62 -4.70 -6.14
CA ASP A 53 -10.21 -4.50 -4.81
C ASP A 53 -9.14 -4.39 -3.73
N LEU A 54 -8.08 -5.20 -3.82
CA LEU A 54 -6.93 -5.16 -2.92
C LEU A 54 -6.23 -3.78 -2.94
N PHE A 55 -5.89 -3.30 -4.13
CA PHE A 55 -5.15 -2.05 -4.29
C PHE A 55 -6.03 -0.80 -4.28
N ALA A 56 -7.36 -0.94 -4.32
CA ALA A 56 -8.30 0.17 -4.10
C ALA A 56 -8.13 0.82 -2.72
N LYS A 57 -7.62 0.06 -1.74
CA LYS A 57 -7.32 0.54 -0.38
C LYS A 57 -5.95 1.23 -0.27
N GLY A 58 -5.11 1.09 -1.28
CA GLY A 58 -3.78 1.69 -1.33
C GLY A 58 -2.72 0.74 -1.87
N PRO A 59 -1.55 1.27 -2.26
CA PRO A 59 -0.43 0.45 -2.69
C PRO A 59 0.23 -0.27 -1.51
N ILE A 60 1.14 -1.19 -1.83
CA ILE A 60 2.17 -1.61 -0.87
C ILE A 60 3.31 -0.59 -0.99
N GLU A 61 3.59 0.16 0.06
CA GLU A 61 4.66 1.14 0.10
C GLU A 61 5.79 0.64 1.00
N ILE A 62 7.00 0.58 0.42
CA ILE A 62 8.23 0.19 1.14
C ILE A 62 9.14 1.40 1.17
N THR A 63 9.34 1.97 2.36
CA THR A 63 10.17 3.16 2.56
C THR A 63 11.47 2.78 3.26
N LEU A 64 12.61 3.18 2.70
CA LEU A 64 13.91 3.06 3.38
C LEU A 64 14.08 4.24 4.33
N LEU A 65 13.95 3.99 5.64
CA LEU A 65 13.99 5.01 6.68
C LEU A 65 15.42 5.36 7.13
N GLY A 66 16.41 4.56 6.72
CA GLY A 66 17.82 4.78 7.00
C GLY A 66 18.59 3.48 7.12
N GLY A 67 19.93 3.56 7.11
CA GLY A 67 20.81 2.41 7.26
C GLY A 67 21.93 2.66 8.24
N ASN A 68 22.33 1.62 8.96
CA ASN A 68 23.53 1.62 9.79
C ASN A 68 24.33 0.34 9.53
N GLY A 69 25.54 0.49 8.97
CA GLY A 69 26.42 -0.62 8.63
C GLY A 69 25.73 -1.61 7.68
N ARG A 70 25.52 -2.84 8.15
CA ARG A 70 24.92 -3.94 7.37
C ARG A 70 23.39 -4.05 7.52
N ARG A 71 22.73 -3.06 8.14
CA ARG A 71 21.29 -3.07 8.41
C ARG A 71 20.60 -1.87 7.82
N VAL A 72 19.42 -2.10 7.25
CA VAL A 72 18.51 -1.06 6.76
C VAL A 72 17.24 -1.11 7.57
N LYS A 73 16.80 0.05 8.08
CA LYS A 73 15.48 0.25 8.65
C LYS A 73 14.52 0.53 7.50
N MET A 74 13.50 -0.29 7.38
CA MET A 74 12.47 -0.20 6.36
C MET A 74 11.11 -0.04 7.04
N GLY A 75 10.30 0.87 6.54
CA GLY A 75 8.89 0.97 6.88
C GLY A 75 8.05 0.36 5.75
N ILE A 76 7.01 -0.38 6.13
CA ILE A 76 6.14 -1.11 5.22
C ILE A 76 4.71 -0.73 5.54
N GLU A 77 4.02 -0.20 4.54
CA GLU A 77 2.59 0.08 4.58
C GLU A 77 1.93 -0.79 3.51
N ALA A 78 0.82 -1.43 3.87
CA ALA A 78 0.13 -2.35 2.99
C ALA A 78 -1.35 -2.41 3.38
N PRO A 79 -2.25 -2.74 2.41
CA PRO A 79 -3.64 -3.05 2.71
C PRO A 79 -3.77 -4.15 3.78
N PRO A 80 -4.80 -4.09 4.64
CA PRO A 80 -4.99 -5.01 5.77
C PRO A 80 -5.25 -6.46 5.34
N GLU A 81 -5.62 -6.68 4.08
CA GLU A 81 -5.74 -8.00 3.45
C GLU A 81 -4.38 -8.67 3.22
N LEU A 82 -3.27 -7.97 3.43
CA LEU A 82 -1.93 -8.52 3.33
C LEU A 82 -1.31 -8.74 4.70
N CYS A 83 -0.72 -9.93 4.85
CA CYS A 83 0.12 -10.29 5.99
C CYS A 83 1.58 -10.12 5.61
N ILE A 84 2.31 -9.35 6.43
CA ILE A 84 3.74 -9.08 6.27
C ILE A 84 4.53 -9.87 7.32
N LEU A 85 5.36 -10.81 6.87
CA LEU A 85 6.11 -11.73 7.72
C LEU A 85 7.62 -11.53 7.56
N ARG A 86 8.35 -11.70 8.67
CA ARG A 86 9.82 -11.77 8.65
C ARG A 86 10.23 -13.19 8.33
N VAL A 87 11.15 -13.36 7.38
CA VAL A 87 11.72 -14.67 7.05
C VAL A 87 13.20 -14.64 7.34
N ASP A 88 13.60 -15.35 8.37
CA ASP A 88 15.00 -15.51 8.69
C ASP A 88 15.62 -16.61 7.81
N LYS A 89 16.93 -16.51 7.60
CA LYS A 89 17.70 -17.34 6.66
C LYS A 89 17.58 -18.85 6.93
N ASP A 90 17.21 -19.24 8.14
CA ASP A 90 17.13 -20.65 8.55
C ASP A 90 15.74 -21.28 8.29
N ALA A 91 14.75 -20.51 7.82
CA ALA A 91 13.37 -20.99 7.64
C ALA A 91 13.06 -21.56 6.24
N SER A 92 13.98 -21.46 5.27
CA SER A 92 13.73 -21.94 3.88
C SER A 92 14.29 -23.33 3.59
N ALA A 93 14.56 -24.15 4.61
CA ALA A 93 15.16 -25.48 4.48
C ALA A 93 14.31 -26.63 5.05
N ALA A 94 13.00 -26.42 5.23
CA ALA A 94 12.05 -27.45 5.71
C ALA A 94 10.88 -27.60 4.75
#